data_AF-A0A935EV34-F1
#
_entry.id   AF-A0A935EV34-F1
#
_cell.length_a   1.000
_cell.length_b   1.000
_cell.length_c   1.000
_cell.angle_alpha   90.00
_cell.angle_beta   90.00
_cell.angle_gamma   90.00
#
_symmetry.space_group_name_H-M   'P 1'
#
loop_
_entity.id
_entity.type
_entity.pdbx_description
1 polymer ?
#
loop_
_entity_poly.entity_id
_entity_poly.type
_entity_poly.pdbx_seq_one_letter_code
_entity_poly.pdbx_strand_id
1 'polypeptide(L)'
;MKEGDTVAIVAPASNLKSDYLKRGVSELEKLGFKVRHDADILSKDRYTAGSDERRARELMNAFADPEIKAVWAARGGYGSMRLLQRLDQEILKLEPSSLNRRYSSDTATSRLCTSIFIDVSAG
;
A
#
# COMPACT_ATOMS: atom_id res chain seq x y z
N MET A 1 -2.30 6.71 14.96
CA MET A 1 -3.05 7.51 13.97
C MET A 1 -4.27 8.15 14.62
N LYS A 2 -4.69 9.30 14.08
CA LYS A 2 -5.86 10.06 14.50
C LYS A 2 -6.64 10.54 13.27
N GLU A 3 -7.87 10.97 13.48
CA GLU A 3 -8.68 11.62 12.46
C GLU A 3 -7.91 12.80 11.82
N GLY A 4 -8.03 12.94 10.50
CA GLY A 4 -7.31 13.93 9.70
C GLY A 4 -5.92 13.49 9.23
N ASP A 5 -5.37 12.38 9.74
CA ASP A 5 -4.12 11.80 9.23
C ASP A 5 -4.30 11.29 7.79
N THR A 6 -3.22 11.33 7.01
CA THR A 6 -3.23 10.89 5.61
C THR A 6 -2.83 9.43 5.48
N VAL A 7 -3.63 8.65 4.74
CA VAL A 7 -3.37 7.26 4.35
C VAL A 7 -3.12 7.20 2.86
N ALA A 8 -2.01 6.58 2.47
CA ALA A 8 -1.71 6.31 1.07
C ALA A 8 -2.19 4.92 0.68
N ILE A 9 -3.02 4.81 -0.36
CA ILE A 9 -3.36 3.53 -0.97
C ILE A 9 -2.38 3.26 -2.12
N VAL A 10 -1.76 2.08 -2.10
CA VAL A 10 -0.77 1.63 -3.09
C VAL A 10 -1.14 0.26 -3.66
N ALA A 11 -0.72 -0.07 -4.88
CA ALA A 11 -0.97 -1.35 -5.55
C ALA A 11 0.36 -2.09 -5.85
N PRO A 12 1.03 -2.66 -4.84
CA PRO A 12 2.36 -3.24 -5.00
C PRO A 12 2.33 -4.63 -5.67
N ALA A 13 1.18 -5.18 -6.02
CA ALA A 13 1.04 -6.56 -6.51
C ALA A 13 0.09 -6.67 -7.71
N SER A 14 -0.98 -7.44 -7.57
CA SER A 14 -1.93 -7.75 -8.63
C SER A 14 -2.74 -6.51 -9.01
N ASN A 15 -3.19 -6.41 -10.27
CA ASN A 15 -4.11 -5.33 -10.66
C ASN A 15 -5.44 -5.40 -9.87
N LEU A 16 -6.18 -4.30 -9.81
CA LEU A 16 -7.47 -4.21 -9.14
C LEU A 16 -8.53 -3.53 -10.01
N LYS A 17 -9.81 -3.79 -9.71
CA LYS A 17 -10.93 -3.08 -10.37
C LYS A 17 -11.16 -1.74 -9.69
N SER A 18 -11.57 -0.73 -10.47
CA SER A 18 -11.87 0.61 -9.96
C SER A 18 -12.86 0.61 -8.79
N ASP A 19 -13.87 -0.26 -8.83
CA ASP A 19 -14.88 -0.33 -7.77
C ASP A 19 -14.30 -0.72 -6.41
N TYR A 20 -13.27 -1.58 -6.38
CA TYR A 20 -12.60 -1.95 -5.14
C TYR A 20 -11.79 -0.78 -4.58
N LEU A 21 -11.12 -0.02 -5.45
CA LEU A 21 -10.40 1.18 -5.04
C LEU A 21 -11.37 2.23 -4.46
N LYS A 22 -12.46 2.53 -5.17
CA LYS A 22 -13.48 3.51 -4.73
C LYS A 22 -14.08 3.12 -3.38
N ARG A 23 -14.37 1.83 -3.16
CA ARG A 23 -14.85 1.34 -1.86
C ARG A 23 -13.80 1.54 -0.78
N GLY A 24 -12.55 1.15 -1.02
CA GLY A 24 -11.46 1.34 -0.05
C GLY A 24 -11.24 2.80 0.34
N VAL A 25 -11.24 3.70 -0.65
CA VAL A 25 -11.17 5.16 -0.42
C VAL A 25 -12.33 5.61 0.46
N SER A 26 -13.57 5.27 0.08
CA SER A 26 -14.76 5.69 0.83
C SER A 26 -14.77 5.18 2.27
N GLU A 27 -14.33 3.94 2.53
CA GLU A 27 -14.27 3.41 3.90
C GLU A 27 -13.22 4.15 4.75
N LEU A 28 -12.04 4.45 4.20
CA LEU A 28 -11.01 5.21 4.93
C LEU A 28 -11.45 6.66 5.19
N GLU A 29 -12.12 7.29 4.24
CA GLU A 29 -12.67 8.64 4.42
C GLU A 29 -13.77 8.69 5.49
N LYS A 30 -14.63 7.67 5.55
CA LYS A 30 -15.65 7.54 6.62
C LYS A 30 -15.04 7.39 8.01
N LEU A 31 -13.85 6.80 8.09
CA LEU A 31 -13.07 6.71 9.33
C LEU A 31 -12.34 8.02 9.68
N GLY A 32 -12.52 9.06 8.86
CA GLY A 32 -11.97 10.40 9.11
C GLY A 32 -10.55 10.60 8.56
N PHE A 33 -10.05 9.69 7.73
CA PHE A 33 -8.71 9.83 7.13
C PHE A 33 -8.76 10.59 5.80
N LYS A 34 -7.66 11.29 5.49
CA LYS A 34 -7.41 11.78 4.13
C LYS A 34 -6.79 10.67 3.31
N VAL A 35 -7.30 10.40 2.11
CA VAL A 35 -6.78 9.31 1.27
C VAL A 35 -6.03 9.86 0.07
N ARG A 36 -4.81 9.35 -0.17
CA ARG A 36 -4.01 9.64 -1.37
C ARG A 36 -3.70 8.35 -2.11
N HIS A 37 -3.70 8.40 -3.44
CA HIS A 37 -3.20 7.33 -4.29
C HIS A 37 -2.71 7.92 -5.61
N ASP A 38 -1.81 7.22 -6.29
CA ASP A 38 -1.32 7.66 -7.60
C ASP A 38 -2.42 7.58 -8.67
N ALA A 39 -2.35 8.46 -9.67
CA ALA A 39 -3.34 8.51 -10.76
C ALA A 39 -3.33 7.23 -11.61
N ASP A 40 -2.19 6.55 -11.69
CA ASP A 40 -1.98 5.35 -12.49
C ASP A 40 -2.13 4.05 -11.67
N ILE A 41 -2.73 4.08 -10.47
CA ILE A 41 -2.92 2.91 -9.58
C ILE A 41 -3.74 1.77 -10.20
N LEU A 42 -4.56 2.08 -11.20
CA LEU A 42 -5.35 1.11 -11.96
C LEU A 42 -4.64 0.59 -13.23
N SER A 43 -3.36 0.93 -13.41
CA SER A 43 -2.54 0.40 -14.50
C SER A 43 -2.51 -1.12 -14.49
N LYS A 44 -2.34 -1.72 -15.66
CA LYS A 44 -2.31 -3.18 -15.81
C LYS A 44 -1.13 -3.59 -16.65
N ASP A 45 -0.38 -4.56 -16.15
CA ASP A 45 0.62 -5.30 -16.91
C ASP A 45 0.41 -6.80 -16.63
N ARG A 46 -0.23 -7.49 -17.58
CA ARG A 46 -0.70 -8.88 -17.43
C ARG A 46 -1.46 -9.10 -16.11
N TYR A 47 -0.77 -9.59 -15.08
CA TYR A 47 -1.33 -9.92 -13.77
C TYR A 47 -1.11 -8.82 -12.72
N THR A 48 -0.18 -7.88 -12.92
CA THR A 48 0.22 -6.85 -11.95
C THR A 48 -0.43 -5.49 -12.21
N ALA A 49 -0.42 -4.64 -11.18
CA ALA A 49 -0.89 -3.25 -11.21
C ALA A 49 0.11 -2.32 -11.94
N GLY A 50 0.43 -2.65 -13.19
CA GLY A 50 1.49 -2.01 -13.97
C GLY A 50 2.86 -2.65 -13.81
N SER A 51 3.88 -1.96 -14.34
CA SER A 51 5.26 -2.45 -14.33
C SER A 51 5.87 -2.47 -12.92
N ASP A 52 7.01 -3.13 -12.78
CA ASP A 52 7.72 -3.19 -11.49
C ASP A 52 8.20 -1.80 -11.05
N GLU A 53 8.64 -0.98 -12.01
CA GLU A 53 9.11 0.39 -11.78
C GLU A 53 7.98 1.28 -11.27
N ARG A 54 6.81 1.18 -11.90
CA ARG A 54 5.60 1.92 -11.50
C ARG A 54 5.20 1.61 -10.06
N ARG A 55 5.14 0.30 -9.73
CA ARG A 55 4.73 -0.17 -8.40
C ARG A 55 5.79 0.11 -7.33
N ALA A 56 7.08 -0.01 -7.66
CA ALA A 56 8.17 0.36 -6.76
C ALA A 56 8.13 1.87 -6.47
N ARG A 57 8.04 2.72 -7.51
CA ARG A 57 7.95 4.18 -7.36
C ARG A 57 6.78 4.60 -6.48
N GLU A 58 5.58 4.05 -6.73
CA GLU A 58 4.41 4.33 -5.90
C GLU A 58 4.65 3.99 -4.42
N LEU A 59 5.25 2.82 -4.16
CA LEU A 59 5.57 2.42 -2.79
C LEU A 59 6.60 3.36 -2.17
N MET A 60 7.71 3.64 -2.86
CA MET A 60 8.78 4.51 -2.37
C MET A 60 8.28 5.93 -2.10
N ASN A 61 7.47 6.49 -3.00
CA ASN A 61 6.87 7.81 -2.82
C ASN A 61 5.98 7.86 -1.57
N ALA A 62 5.21 6.80 -1.33
CA ALA A 62 4.33 6.74 -0.16
C ALA A 62 5.11 6.67 1.15
N PHE A 63 6.24 5.97 1.19
CA PHE A 63 7.11 5.90 2.36
C PHE A 63 7.98 7.14 2.57
N ALA A 64 8.36 7.82 1.50
CA ALA A 64 9.20 9.02 1.55
C ALA A 64 8.41 10.31 1.90
N ASP A 65 7.09 10.32 1.73
CA ASP A 65 6.26 11.49 2.01
C ASP A 65 5.97 11.63 3.52
N PRO A 66 6.45 12.69 4.20
CA PRO A 66 6.24 12.89 5.63
C PRO A 66 4.77 13.18 6.02
N GLU A 67 3.93 13.56 5.05
CA GLU A 67 2.50 13.77 5.27
C GLU A 67 1.72 12.45 5.39
N ILE A 68 2.25 11.37 4.82
CA ILE A 68 1.64 10.04 4.87
C ILE A 68 1.93 9.40 6.23
N LYS A 69 0.88 9.00 6.94
CA LYS A 69 0.96 8.34 8.26
C LYS A 69 0.77 6.84 8.21
N ALA A 70 0.11 6.35 7.16
CA ALA A 70 0.03 4.92 6.89
C ALA A 70 -0.01 4.63 5.40
N VAL A 71 0.54 3.47 5.03
CA VAL A 71 0.49 2.91 3.68
C VAL A 71 -0.41 1.68 3.68
N TRP A 72 -1.41 1.67 2.81
CA TRP A 72 -2.42 0.63 2.64
C TRP A 72 -2.28 -0.04 1.28
N ALA A 73 -1.93 -1.33 1.26
CA ALA A 73 -1.88 -2.07 0.00
C ALA A 73 -3.31 -2.41 -0.49
N ALA A 74 -3.73 -1.80 -1.59
CA ALA A 74 -5.04 -1.96 -2.21
C ALA A 74 -5.36 -3.42 -2.55
N ARG A 75 -4.33 -4.20 -2.92
CA ARG A 75 -4.45 -5.62 -3.19
C ARG A 75 -3.10 -6.32 -3.03
N GLY A 76 -3.08 -7.44 -2.30
CA GLY A 76 -1.98 -8.39 -2.30
C GLY A 76 -1.89 -9.25 -3.57
N GLY A 77 -1.07 -10.30 -3.51
CA GLY A 77 -0.97 -11.33 -4.55
C GLY A 77 0.34 -11.28 -5.34
N TYR A 78 0.29 -11.75 -6.59
CA TYR A 78 1.49 -12.00 -7.38
C TYR A 78 2.25 -10.71 -7.72
N GLY A 79 3.57 -10.76 -7.64
CA GLY A 79 4.46 -9.67 -8.08
C GLY A 79 4.96 -8.73 -6.99
N SER A 80 4.48 -8.83 -5.74
CA SER A 80 5.01 -8.04 -4.62
C SER A 80 6.48 -8.34 -4.33
N MET A 81 6.87 -9.62 -4.32
CA MET A 81 8.27 -10.02 -4.09
C MET A 81 9.24 -9.49 -5.15
N ARG A 82 8.77 -9.23 -6.37
CA ARG A 82 9.60 -8.66 -7.44
C ARG A 82 10.05 -7.24 -7.12
N LEU A 83 9.33 -6.54 -6.24
CA LEU A 83 9.69 -5.19 -5.84
C LEU A 83 10.87 -5.17 -4.88
N LEU A 84 11.15 -6.25 -4.14
CA LEU A 84 12.19 -6.25 -3.09
C LEU A 84 13.57 -5.82 -3.60
N GLN A 85 13.92 -6.13 -4.85
CA GLN A 85 15.20 -5.72 -5.46
C GLN A 85 15.25 -4.24 -5.88
N ARG A 86 14.11 -3.54 -5.84
CA ARG A 86 13.93 -2.15 -6.28
C ARG A 86 13.59 -1.21 -5.13
N LEU A 87 13.43 -1.74 -3.92
CA LEU A 87 13.08 -0.94 -2.75
C LEU A 87 14.34 -0.50 -2.02
N ASP A 88 14.40 0.79 -1.71
CA ASP A 88 15.44 1.33 -0.85
C ASP A 88 15.10 1.00 0.62
N GLN A 89 15.94 0.16 1.23
CA GLN A 89 15.73 -0.32 2.60
C GLN A 89 15.88 0.81 3.63
N GLU A 90 16.66 1.85 3.33
CA GLU A 90 16.85 3.00 4.21
C GLU A 90 15.57 3.83 4.27
N ILE A 91 14.92 4.07 3.11
CA ILE A 91 13.66 4.80 3.04
C ILE A 91 12.54 4.04 3.73
N LEU A 92 12.53 2.70 3.63
CA LEU A 92 11.53 1.89 4.31
C LEU A 92 11.76 1.79 5.83
N LYS A 93 12.86 2.35 6.36
CA LYS A 93 13.30 2.22 7.77
C LYS A 93 13.14 0.77 8.26
N LEU A 94 13.47 -0.19 7.39
CA LEU A 94 13.23 -1.61 7.61
C LEU A 94 14.42 -2.22 8.35
N GLU A 95 14.30 -2.37 9.66
CA GLU A 95 15.16 -3.32 10.39
C GLU A 95 14.86 -4.75 9.89
N PRO A 96 15.86 -5.58 9.55
CA PRO A 96 15.68 -6.89 8.91
C PRO A 96 14.72 -7.84 9.64
N SER A 97 14.63 -7.75 10.97
CA SER A 97 13.76 -8.56 11.83
C SER A 97 12.29 -8.10 11.84
N SER A 98 12.01 -6.86 11.44
CA SER A 98 10.68 -6.25 11.45
C SER A 98 9.85 -6.56 10.19
N LEU A 99 10.49 -7.04 9.12
CA LEU A 99 9.83 -7.45 7.88
C LEU A 99 8.77 -8.54 8.16
N ASN A 100 9.07 -9.51 9.04
CA ASN A 100 8.13 -10.59 9.38
C ASN A 100 6.98 -10.14 10.32
N ARG A 101 7.10 -8.97 10.97
CA ARG A 101 6.11 -8.45 11.94
C ARG A 101 5.24 -7.33 11.38
N ARG A 102 5.76 -6.51 10.46
CA ARG A 102 5.02 -5.45 9.74
C ARG A 102 4.23 -5.99 8.54
N TYR A 103 4.57 -7.18 8.06
CA TYR A 103 3.70 -7.99 7.21
C TYR A 103 2.77 -8.85 8.11
N SER A 104 1.76 -8.25 8.75
CA SER A 104 0.63 -9.06 9.23
C SER A 104 -0.36 -9.21 8.07
N SER A 105 -0.52 -10.44 7.58
CA SER A 105 -1.73 -10.81 6.85
C SER A 105 -2.84 -10.89 7.89
N ASP A 106 -3.60 -9.81 8.08
CA ASP A 106 -4.79 -9.90 8.92
C ASP A 106 -5.82 -10.78 8.19
N THR A 107 -5.79 -12.06 8.52
CA THR A 107 -6.63 -13.12 7.93
C THR A 107 -7.93 -13.23 8.72
N ALA A 108 -8.43 -12.10 9.21
CA ALA A 108 -9.62 -12.04 10.04
C ALA A 108 -10.51 -10.89 9.57
N THR A 109 -11.34 -11.20 8.57
CA THR A 109 -12.79 -10.93 8.51
C THR A 109 -13.24 -10.59 7.08
N SER A 110 -13.88 -11.58 6.45
CA SER A 110 -14.66 -11.49 5.21
C SER A 110 -13.89 -11.40 3.87
N ARG A 111 -14.52 -11.98 2.84
CA ARG A 111 -14.00 -12.29 1.49
C ARG A 111 -13.61 -11.11 0.59
N LEU A 112 -13.10 -9.99 1.13
CA LEU A 112 -12.77 -8.80 0.35
C LEU A 112 -11.42 -8.20 0.82
N CYS A 113 -10.46 -8.12 -0.10
CA CYS A 113 -9.14 -7.49 0.03
C CYS A 113 -8.19 -8.03 1.12
N THR A 114 -7.24 -8.87 0.68
CA THR A 114 -5.98 -9.12 1.39
C THR A 114 -5.13 -7.85 1.31
N SER A 115 -5.40 -6.88 2.17
CA SER A 115 -4.68 -5.62 2.26
C SER A 115 -3.65 -5.66 3.38
N ILE A 116 -2.47 -5.13 3.13
CA ILE A 116 -1.39 -4.99 4.12
C ILE A 116 -1.41 -3.54 4.60
N PHE A 117 -1.40 -3.35 5.91
CA PHE A 117 -1.38 -2.05 6.56
C PHE A 117 -0.02 -1.82 7.20
N ILE A 118 0.66 -0.73 6.83
CA ILE A 118 1.97 -0.37 7.39
C ILE A 118 1.85 1.03 8.00
N ASP A 119 1.93 1.09 9.32
CA ASP A 119 2.03 2.36 10.05
C ASP A 119 3.45 2.92 9.88
N VAL A 120 3.54 4.12 9.30
CA VAL A 120 4.79 4.87 9.07
C VAL A 120 4.99 5.99 10.09
N SER A 121 4.10 6.11 11.08
CA SER A 121 4.15 7.14 12.14
C SER A 121 5.25 6.90 13.19
N ALA A 122 5.97 5.77 13.12
CA ALA A 122 7.02 5.40 14.06
C ALA A 122 8.40 5.60 13.44
N GLY A 123 8.78 6.86 13.23
CA GLY A 123 10.08 7.25 12.72
C GLY A 123 10.44 8.70 13.04
#